data_AF-A0A293LK05-F1
#
_entry.id   AF-A0A293LK05-F1
#
_cell.length_a   1.000
_cell.length_b   1.000
_cell.length_c   1.000
_cell.angle_alpha   90.00
_cell.angle_beta   90.00
_cell.angle_gamma   90.00
#
_symmetry.space_group_name_H-M   'P 1'
#
loop_
_entity.id
_entity.type
_entity.pdbx_description
1 polymer ?
#
loop_
_entity_poly.entity_id
_entity_poly.type
_entity_poly.pdbx_seq_one_letter_code
_entity_poly.pdbx_strand_id
1 'polypeptide(L)' 'MDILNKKTSLKTFAFMGDKNGSLSETMTMFTGEGDISKINNIQLLNGKTHVPVWSGEPCNRVRGSFGQVRPPFSTTNKET' A
#
# COMPACT_ATOMS: atom_id res chain seq x y z
N MET A 1 21.51 13.29 24.36
CA MET A 1 21.64 12.13 23.45
C MET A 1 20.84 12.44 22.22
N ASP A 2 21.53 12.83 21.15
CA ASP A 2 20.97 13.57 20.03
C ASP A 2 20.07 12.70 19.14
N ILE A 3 18.76 12.89 19.26
CA ILE A 3 17.72 12.29 18.39
C ILE A 3 17.53 13.16 17.12
N LEU A 4 18.58 13.83 16.66
CA LEU A 4 18.58 14.73 15.50
C LEU A 4 19.79 14.44 14.62
N ASN A 5 19.85 13.24 14.04
CA ASN A 5 20.82 13.00 12.96
C ASN A 5 20.41 11.88 12.01
N LYS A 6 19.26 12.04 11.33
CA LYS A 6 19.10 11.44 10.00
C LYS A 6 19.30 12.51 8.94
N LYS A 7 20.50 13.10 8.93
CA LYS A 7 21.00 13.80 7.75
C LYS A 7 21.39 12.72 6.74
N THR A 8 20.43 12.29 5.91
CA THR A 8 20.70 11.35 4.82
C THR A 8 21.60 12.07 3.81
N SER A 9 22.90 11.96 4.03
CA SER A 9 23.92 12.36 3.07
C SER A 9 23.82 11.39 1.89
N LEU A 10 22.94 11.68 0.92
CA LEU A 10 22.83 10.94 -0.34
C LEU A 10 24.12 11.16 -1.16
N LYS A 11 25.18 10.48 -0.75
CA LYS A 11 26.48 10.42 -1.46
C LYS A 11 26.55 9.25 -2.42
N THR A 12 25.61 8.31 -2.35
CA THR A 12 25.61 7.07 -3.13
C THR A 12 24.22 6.81 -3.66
N PHE A 13 24.11 6.53 -4.97
CA PHE A 13 22.89 6.08 -5.61
C PHE A 13 22.70 4.58 -5.40
N ALA A 14 21.50 4.16 -5.03
CA ALA A 14 21.09 2.77 -4.97
C ALA A 14 19.57 2.66 -5.18
N PHE A 15 19.13 1.67 -5.97
CA PHE A 15 17.69 1.46 -6.26
C PHE A 15 16.83 1.27 -5.00
N MET A 16 17.39 0.59 -3.99
CA MET A 16 16.72 0.29 -2.71
C MET A 16 17.44 0.93 -1.52
N GLY A 17 18.14 2.05 -1.74
CA GLY A 17 18.81 2.80 -0.68
C GLY A 17 17.84 3.16 0.45
N ASP A 18 18.26 2.95 1.69
CA ASP A 18 17.47 3.20 2.91
C ASP A 18 16.13 2.46 3.02
N LYS A 19 15.89 1.40 2.22
CA LYS A 19 14.62 0.65 2.26
C LYS A 19 14.56 -0.43 3.35
N ASN A 20 15.70 -0.89 3.89
CA ASN A 20 15.72 -1.96 4.89
C ASN A 20 15.03 -1.55 6.19
N GLY A 21 14.04 -2.34 6.63
CA GLY A 21 13.26 -2.07 7.85
C GLY A 21 12.44 -0.78 7.80
N SER A 22 12.17 -0.24 6.61
CA SER A 22 11.42 1.00 6.43
C SER A 22 10.12 0.75 5.67
N LEU A 23 9.07 1.48 6.05
CA LEU A 23 7.83 1.59 5.30
C LEU A 23 7.53 3.08 5.11
N SER A 24 7.35 3.53 3.87
CA SER A 24 7.12 4.94 3.56
C SER A 24 5.67 5.38 3.73
N GLU A 25 4.74 4.43 3.75
CA GLU A 25 3.31 4.69 3.71
C GLU A 25 2.58 4.06 4.91
N THR A 26 1.52 4.74 5.38
CA THR A 26 0.55 4.18 6.32
C THR A 26 -0.66 3.66 5.56
N MET A 27 -1.01 2.39 5.79
CA MET A 27 -2.15 1.73 5.14
C MET A 27 -3.26 1.46 6.15
N THR A 28 -4.47 1.90 5.84
CA THR A 28 -5.69 1.48 6.55
C THR A 28 -6.34 0.37 5.73
N MET A 29 -6.56 -0.79 6.34
CA MET A 29 -7.01 -2.00 5.65
C MET A 29 -8.27 -2.57 6.29
N PHE A 30 -9.10 -3.22 5.48
CA PHE A 30 -10.27 -3.93 5.97
C PHE A 30 -9.87 -5.22 6.68
N THR A 31 -10.37 -5.42 7.89
CA THR A 31 -10.15 -6.64 8.70
C THR A 31 -11.01 -7.81 8.24
N GLY A 32 -12.11 -7.54 7.53
CA GLY A 32 -13.09 -8.54 7.11
C GLY A 32 -14.23 -8.79 8.09
N GLU A 33 -14.27 -8.10 9.24
CA GLU A 33 -15.29 -8.33 10.28
C GLU A 33 -16.73 -8.06 9.79
N GLY A 34 -16.98 -6.94 9.11
CA GLY A 34 -18.31 -6.66 8.53
C GLY A 34 -18.53 -7.21 7.12
N ASP A 35 -17.46 -7.60 6.42
CA ASP A 35 -17.53 -8.16 5.06
C ASP A 35 -16.22 -8.90 4.74
N ILE A 36 -16.27 -10.23 4.86
CA ILE A 36 -15.10 -11.09 4.64
C ILE A 36 -14.59 -11.02 3.19
N SER A 37 -15.43 -10.61 2.23
CA SER A 37 -15.02 -10.44 0.83
C SER A 37 -14.07 -9.25 0.62
N LYS A 38 -13.97 -8.35 1.61
CA LYS A 38 -13.08 -7.18 1.58
C LYS A 38 -11.82 -7.34 2.40
N ILE A 39 -11.63 -8.46 3.09
CA ILE A 39 -10.44 -8.66 3.92
C ILE A 39 -9.15 -8.33 3.16
N ASN A 40 -8.22 -7.68 3.84
CA ASN A 40 -6.91 -7.29 3.30
C ASN A 40 -6.97 -6.24 2.16
N ASN A 41 -8.15 -5.73 1.79
CA ASN A 41 -8.26 -4.60 0.86
C ASN A 41 -7.76 -3.31 1.52
N ILE A 42 -7.03 -2.49 0.76
CA ILE A 42 -6.56 -1.18 1.20
C ILE A 42 -7.73 -0.20 1.09
N GLN A 43 -8.14 0.36 2.23
CA GLN A 43 -9.17 1.39 2.31
C GLN A 43 -8.55 2.78 2.08
N LEU A 44 -7.44 3.06 2.74
CA LEU A 44 -6.74 4.35 2.65
C LEU A 44 -5.23 4.12 2.56
N LEU A 45 -4.58 4.91 1.71
CA LEU A 45 -3.14 5.04 1.66
C LEU A 45 -2.79 6.47 2.08
N ASN A 46 -2.06 6.61 3.19
CA ASN A 46 -1.75 7.90 3.82
C ASN A 46 -3.03 8.76 4.04
N GLY A 47 -4.12 8.11 4.48
CA GLY A 47 -5.41 8.76 4.74
C GLY A 47 -6.22 9.13 3.49
N LYS A 48 -5.78 8.73 2.29
CA LYS A 48 -6.44 9.07 1.02
C LYS A 48 -6.89 7.82 0.26
N THR A 49 -7.97 7.96 -0.50
CA THR A 49 -8.45 6.94 -1.44
C THR A 49 -7.83 7.07 -2.85
N HIS A 50 -7.08 8.17 -3.08
CA HIS A 50 -6.48 8.50 -4.37
C HIS A 50 -5.02 8.92 -4.22
N VAL A 51 -4.15 8.46 -5.13
CA VAL A 51 -2.76 8.92 -5.27
C VAL A 51 -2.70 10.12 -6.23
N PRO A 52 -1.72 11.03 -6.11
CA PRO A 52 -1.62 12.20 -6.98
C PRO A 52 -0.66 12.00 -8.17
N VAL A 53 -0.48 10.77 -8.65
CA VAL A 53 0.58 10.43 -9.62
C VAL A 53 0.09 10.53 -11.07
N TRP A 54 -1.17 10.17 -11.32
CA TRP A 54 -1.71 10.04 -12.67
C TRP A 54 -2.65 11.20 -13.01
N SER A 55 -2.85 11.42 -14.31
CA SER A 55 -3.79 12.43 -14.82
C SER A 55 -5.25 11.94 -14.72
N GLY A 56 -5.86 12.11 -13.54
CA GLY A 56 -7.30 11.92 -13.34
C GLY A 56 -7.75 10.50 -12.98
N GLU A 57 -9.07 10.35 -12.88
CA GLU A 57 -9.73 9.06 -12.61
C GLU A 57 -9.85 8.21 -13.88
N PRO A 58 -9.81 6.87 -13.76
CA PRO A 58 -9.77 6.06 -12.54
C PRO A 58 -8.35 5.75 -12.04
N CYS A 59 -7.32 6.21 -12.73
CA CYS A 59 -5.94 5.79 -12.54
C CYS A 59 -5.39 6.15 -11.15
N ASN A 60 -5.90 7.22 -10.54
CA ASN A 60 -5.46 7.63 -9.21
C ASN A 60 -6.08 6.82 -8.07
N ARG A 61 -7.12 6.01 -8.33
CA ARG A 61 -7.82 5.34 -7.25
C ARG A 61 -7.04 4.13 -6.71
N VAL A 62 -6.90 4.06 -5.39
CA VAL A 62 -6.36 2.90 -4.70
C VAL A 62 -7.45 1.83 -4.60
N ARG A 63 -7.21 0.64 -5.18
CA ARG A 63 -8.14 -0.49 -5.17
C ARG A 63 -7.39 -1.81 -4.99
N GLY A 64 -8.07 -2.79 -4.40
CA GLY A 64 -7.56 -4.14 -4.22
C GLY A 64 -6.87 -4.36 -2.87
N SER A 65 -6.23 -5.53 -2.73
CA SER A 65 -5.53 -5.94 -1.52
C SER A 65 -4.04 -5.63 -1.54
N PHE A 66 -3.37 -5.78 -0.41
CA PHE A 66 -1.90 -5.65 -0.33
C PHE A 66 -1.15 -6.77 -1.10
N GLY A 67 -1.86 -7.74 -1.66
CA GLY A 67 -1.33 -8.71 -2.63
C GLY A 67 -0.79 -10.02 -2.03
N GLN A 68 -0.64 -10.10 -0.72
CA GLN A 68 -0.19 -11.28 0.02
C GLN A 68 -1.35 -12.21 0.44
N VAL A 69 -2.55 -11.67 0.61
CA VAL A 69 -3.77 -12.44 0.94
C VAL A 69 -4.92 -12.00 0.03
N ARG A 70 -5.66 -12.98 -0.49
CA ARG A 70 -6.91 -12.81 -1.25
C ARG A 70 -8.10 -13.15 -0.34
N PRO A 71 -9.27 -12.52 -0.52
CA PRO A 71 -10.46 -12.89 0.24
C PRO A 71 -10.83 -14.36 0.02
N PRO A 72 -11.33 -15.06 1.06
CA PRO A 72 -11.73 -16.46 0.94
C PRO A 72 -12.89 -16.61 -0.05
N PHE A 73 -13.01 -17.81 -0.66
CA PHE A 73 -14.05 -18.15 -1.64
C PHE A 73 -14.11 -17.25 -2.89
N SER A 74 -13.09 -16.42 -3.11
CA SER A 74 -13.09 -15.53 -4.26
C SER A 74 -12.85 -16.34 -5.54
N THR A 75 -13.85 -16.40 -6.41
CA THR A 75 -13.79 -17.12 -7.70
C THR A 75 -12.75 -16.52 -8.63
N THR A 76 -11.97 -17.36 -9.30
CA THR A 76 -11.18 -16.93 -10.45
C THR A 76 -12.08 -17.10 -11.66
N ASN A 77 -12.24 -16.08 -12.51
CA ASN A 77 -12.95 -16.22 -13.79
C ASN A 77 -12.10 -17.02 -14.80
N LYS A 78 -11.77 -18.26 -14.45
CA LYS A 78 -11.16 -19.26 -15.31
C LYS A 78 -12.05 -20.49 -15.25
N GLU A 79 -13.17 -20.42 -15.98
CA GLU A 79 -13.91 -21.52 -16.62
C GLU A 79 -15.22 -20.96 -17.20
N THR A 80 -15.12 -20.34 -18.38
CA THR A 80 -16.12 -20.36 -19.46
C THR A 80 -15.37 -20.21 -20.76
#